data_AF-A0A934J708-F1
#
_entry.id   AF-A0A934J708-F1
#
_cell.length_a   1.000
_cell.length_b   1.000
_cell.length_c   1.000
_cell.angle_alpha   90.00
_cell.angle_beta   90.00
_cell.angle_gamma   90.00
#
_symmetry.space_group_name_H-M   'P 1'
#
loop_
_entity.id
_entity.type
_entity.pdbx_description
1 polymer ?
#
loop_
_entity_poly.entity_id
_entity_poly.type
_entity_poly.pdbx_seq_one_letter_code
_entity_poly.pdbx_strand_id
1 'polypeptide(L)'
;MGFETEFNSVCKFKSKQELYELLEYGRGKMVKNGFRVYPTGQKVIAYTPDNEAIAIVKIVASIAEINFQGEEITQVEMELVRKLTEEESKIQTALAHEMFFSGRE
;
A
#
# COMPACT_ATOMS: atom_id res chain seq x y z
N MET A 1 8.49 -7.03 -26.05
CA MET A 1 7.52 -7.97 -25.46
C MET A 1 7.89 -8.16 -24.01
N GLY A 2 7.18 -7.47 -23.12
CA GLY A 2 7.33 -7.50 -21.67
C GLY A 2 6.20 -6.65 -21.11
N PHE A 3 5.62 -7.04 -19.98
CA PHE A 3 4.60 -6.24 -19.32
C PHE A 3 5.30 -5.24 -18.40
N GLU A 4 4.87 -3.98 -18.44
CA GLU A 4 5.40 -2.94 -17.56
C GLU A 4 4.96 -3.23 -16.12
N THR A 5 5.88 -3.14 -15.15
CA THR A 5 5.60 -3.49 -13.76
C THR A 5 6.22 -2.48 -12.79
N GLU A 6 5.45 -2.06 -11.79
CA GLU A 6 5.93 -1.19 -10.70
C GLU A 6 6.28 -2.02 -9.45
N PHE A 7 7.51 -1.90 -8.95
CA PHE A 7 7.89 -2.49 -7.66
C PHE A 7 7.55 -1.53 -6.53
N ASN A 8 6.80 -2.01 -5.53
CA ASN A 8 6.40 -1.17 -4.40
C ASN A 8 6.98 -1.69 -3.08
N SER A 9 7.51 -0.75 -2.29
CA SER A 9 8.04 -0.96 -0.94
C SER A 9 7.14 -0.35 0.15
N VAL A 10 6.04 0.30 -0.23
CA VAL A 10 5.07 0.96 0.66
C VAL A 10 3.64 0.71 0.19
N CYS A 11 2.68 0.72 1.12
CA CYS A 11 1.26 0.57 0.82
C CYS A 11 0.51 1.87 1.06
N LYS A 12 0.06 2.55 0.01
CA LYS A 12 -0.87 3.68 0.15
C LYS A 12 -2.30 3.24 -0.10
N PHE A 13 -3.23 3.44 0.83
CA PHE A 13 -4.65 3.15 0.61
C PHE A 13 -5.30 4.15 -0.34
N LYS A 14 -6.25 3.69 -1.16
CA LYS A 14 -7.03 4.59 -2.05
C LYS A 14 -8.27 5.12 -1.34
N SER A 15 -8.88 4.32 -0.47
CA SER A 15 -10.09 4.71 0.25
C SER A 15 -9.91 4.64 1.76
N LYS A 16 -10.69 5.44 2.48
CA LYS A 16 -10.76 5.38 3.95
C LYS A 16 -11.40 4.06 4.43
N GLN A 17 -12.22 3.43 3.59
CA GLN A 17 -12.86 2.16 3.91
C GLN A 17 -11.86 1.01 3.97
N GLU A 18 -10.99 0.85 2.95
CA GLU A 18 -9.94 -0.19 2.94
C GLU A 18 -9.04 -0.07 4.17
N LEU A 19 -8.69 1.17 4.54
CA LEU A 19 -7.90 1.44 5.72
C LEU A 19 -8.65 1.09 7.01
N TYR A 20 -9.93 1.44 7.11
CA TYR A 20 -10.76 1.11 8.27
C TYR A 20 -10.85 -0.41 8.46
N GLU A 21 -11.09 -1.17 7.39
CA GLU A 21 -11.15 -2.63 7.42
C GLU A 21 -9.85 -3.23 7.97
N LEU A 22 -8.68 -2.73 7.51
CA LEU A 22 -7.38 -3.16 8.02
C LEU A 22 -7.24 -2.88 9.52
N LEU A 23 -7.60 -1.67 9.97
CA LEU A 23 -7.38 -1.25 11.35
C LEU A 23 -8.35 -1.92 12.34
N GLU A 24 -9.56 -2.23 11.90
CA GLU A 24 -10.60 -2.86 12.73
C GLU A 24 -10.45 -4.38 12.75
N TYR A 25 -10.28 -5.00 11.59
CA TYR A 25 -10.26 -6.46 11.46
C TYR A 25 -8.85 -7.06 11.43
N GLY A 26 -7.81 -6.22 11.42
CA GLY A 26 -6.41 -6.65 11.38
C GLY A 26 -5.96 -7.22 10.03
N ARG A 27 -6.84 -7.23 9.03
CA ARG A 27 -6.60 -7.69 7.67
C ARG A 27 -7.30 -6.76 6.69
N GLY A 28 -6.66 -6.51 5.57
CA GLY A 28 -7.20 -5.63 4.55
C GLY A 28 -6.71 -6.01 3.15
N LYS A 29 -7.41 -5.47 2.18
CA LYS A 29 -7.11 -5.63 0.76
C LYS A 29 -7.12 -4.26 0.10
N MET A 30 -6.20 -4.04 -0.83
CA MET A 30 -6.22 -2.87 -1.69
C MET A 30 -6.09 -3.26 -3.16
N VAL A 31 -6.66 -2.44 -4.03
CA VAL A 31 -6.56 -2.62 -5.49
C VAL A 31 -5.74 -1.49 -6.12
N LYS A 32 -4.71 -1.89 -6.87
CA LYS A 32 -3.85 -0.99 -7.62
C LYS A 32 -4.06 -1.19 -9.12
N ASN A 33 -3.94 -0.09 -9.87
CA ASN A 33 -3.99 -0.14 -11.32
C ASN A 33 -2.60 -0.49 -11.85
N GLY A 34 -2.57 -1.22 -12.95
CA GLY A 34 -1.37 -1.79 -13.56
C GLY A 34 -0.85 -3.01 -12.80
N PHE A 35 0.14 -3.67 -13.39
CA PHE A 35 0.88 -4.73 -12.73
C PHE A 35 1.89 -4.15 -11.74
N ARG A 36 1.79 -4.62 -10.50
CA ARG A 36 2.63 -4.19 -9.39
C ARG A 36 3.12 -5.39 -8.62
N VAL A 37 4.33 -5.27 -8.08
CA VAL A 37 4.94 -6.31 -7.26
C VAL A 37 5.09 -5.79 -5.84
N TYR A 38 4.39 -6.46 -4.92
CA TYR A 38 4.56 -6.33 -3.49
C TYR A 38 5.16 -7.64 -2.98
N PRO A 39 6.42 -7.65 -2.48
CA PRO A 39 7.04 -8.88 -2.03
C PRO A 39 6.29 -9.50 -0.84
N THR A 40 5.72 -10.69 -1.06
CA THR A 40 5.01 -11.44 -0.02
C THR A 40 5.93 -11.74 1.17
N GLY A 41 5.40 -11.60 2.38
CA GLY A 41 6.12 -11.79 3.64
C GLY A 41 6.84 -10.53 4.13
N GLN A 42 7.00 -9.51 3.29
CA GLN A 42 7.67 -8.27 3.68
C GLN A 42 6.78 -7.41 4.59
N LYS A 43 7.41 -6.77 5.58
CA LYS A 43 6.80 -5.71 6.38
C LYS A 43 7.04 -4.37 5.69
N VAL A 44 5.98 -3.58 5.53
CA VAL A 44 6.03 -2.28 4.87
C VAL A 44 5.23 -1.25 5.65
N ILE A 45 5.52 0.04 5.39
CA ILE A 45 4.74 1.14 5.94
C ILE A 45 3.47 1.31 5.11
N ALA A 46 2.34 1.38 5.82
CA ALA A 46 1.05 1.75 5.28
C ALA A 46 0.80 3.25 5.43
N TYR A 47 0.21 3.86 4.40
CA TYR A 47 -0.13 5.28 4.32
C TYR A 47 -1.63 5.46 4.08
N THR A 48 -2.19 6.49 4.70
CA THR A 48 -3.55 6.94 4.45
C THR A 48 -3.72 7.45 3.01
N PRO A 49 -4.97 7.61 2.52
CA PRO A 49 -5.22 8.30 1.26
C PRO A 49 -4.61 9.72 1.21
N ASP A 50 -4.51 10.35 2.38
CA ASP A 50 -3.98 11.70 2.58
C ASP A 50 -2.44 11.75 2.71
N ASN A 51 -1.75 10.65 2.38
CA ASN A 51 -0.28 10.49 2.43
C ASN A 51 0.36 10.46 3.82
N GLU A 52 -0.41 10.14 4.87
CA GLU A 52 0.12 10.04 6.24
C GLU A 52 0.48 8.60 6.59
N ALA A 53 1.68 8.35 7.11
CA ALA A 53 2.09 7.02 7.58
C ALA A 53 1.27 6.63 8.82
N ILE A 54 0.70 5.41 8.85
CA ILE A 54 -0.25 5.03 9.90
C ILE A 54 0.04 3.68 10.58
N ALA A 55 0.59 2.71 9.85
CA ALA A 55 0.79 1.37 10.39
C ALA A 55 1.96 0.64 9.73
N ILE A 56 2.44 -0.40 10.42
CA ILE A 56 3.26 -1.46 9.83
C ILE A 56 2.32 -2.59 9.43
N VAL A 57 2.39 -3.00 8.17
CA VAL A 57 1.63 -4.13 7.63
C VAL A 57 2.56 -5.17 7.05
N LYS A 58 2.11 -6.42 7.01
CA LYS A 58 2.79 -7.52 6.33
C LYS A 58 2.03 -7.90 5.08
N ILE A 59 2.71 -7.95 3.94
CA ILE A 59 2.11 -8.42 2.68
C ILE A 59 1.89 -9.93 2.75
N VAL A 60 0.67 -10.37 2.49
CA VAL A 60 0.28 -11.79 2.49
C VAL A 60 0.10 -12.31 1.06
N ALA A 61 -0.43 -11.48 0.17
CA ALA A 61 -0.56 -11.81 -1.25
C ALA A 61 -0.40 -10.56 -2.13
N SER A 62 0.14 -10.78 -3.35
CA SER A 62 0.21 -9.80 -4.43
C SER A 62 -0.22 -10.50 -5.71
N ILE A 63 -1.44 -10.24 -6.16
CA ILE A 63 -2.09 -10.94 -7.26
C ILE A 63 -2.27 -9.96 -8.41
N ALA A 64 -1.49 -10.15 -9.47
CA ALA A 64 -1.63 -9.44 -10.73
C ALA A 64 -2.65 -10.15 -11.62
N GLU A 65 -3.66 -9.44 -12.10
CA GLU A 65 -4.69 -9.99 -12.98
C GLU A 65 -5.20 -8.95 -13.98
N ILE A 66 -5.87 -9.45 -15.04
CA ILE A 66 -6.67 -8.63 -15.95
C ILE A 66 -8.12 -8.85 -15.55
N ASN A 67 -8.83 -7.80 -15.15
CA ASN A 67 -10.21 -7.91 -14.69
C ASN A 67 -11.18 -8.13 -15.88
N PHE A 68 -12.47 -8.32 -15.58
CA PHE A 68 -13.51 -8.53 -16.61
C PHE A 68 -13.69 -7.35 -17.58
N GLN A 69 -13.20 -6.15 -17.23
CA GLN A 69 -13.22 -4.96 -18.08
C GLN A 69 -11.96 -4.85 -18.95
N GLY A 70 -11.03 -5.81 -18.85
CA GLY A 70 -9.76 -5.79 -19.59
C GLY A 70 -8.70 -4.91 -18.94
N GLU A 71 -8.90 -4.43 -17.71
CA GLU A 71 -7.95 -3.58 -17.02
C GLU A 71 -6.93 -4.42 -16.26
N GLU A 72 -5.65 -4.05 -16.40
CA GLU A 72 -4.57 -4.60 -15.60
C GLU A 72 -4.66 -4.05 -14.18
N ILE A 73 -4.78 -4.94 -13.21
CA ILE A 73 -4.85 -4.59 -11.79
C ILE A 73 -3.95 -5.50 -10.96
N THR A 74 -3.59 -5.00 -9.78
CA THR A 74 -2.92 -5.77 -8.75
C THR A 74 -3.71 -5.68 -7.46
N GLN A 75 -4.15 -6.83 -6.97
CA GLN A 75 -4.76 -6.97 -5.66
C GLN A 75 -3.69 -7.29 -4.64
N VAL A 76 -3.67 -6.56 -3.53
CA VAL A 76 -2.68 -6.74 -2.47
C VAL A 76 -3.40 -7.01 -1.16
N GLU A 77 -3.14 -8.17 -0.57
CA GLU A 77 -3.68 -8.56 0.74
C GLU A 77 -2.61 -8.39 1.80
N MET A 78 -3.02 -7.88 2.97
CA MET A 78 -2.11 -7.57 4.04
C MET A 78 -2.70 -7.76 5.44
N GLU A 79 -1.82 -7.98 6.39
CA GLU A 79 -2.11 -8.08 7.82
C GLU A 79 -1.53 -6.90 8.58
N LEU A 80 -2.32 -6.35 9.50
CA LEU A 80 -1.85 -5.34 10.44
C LEU A 80 -0.87 -5.98 11.41
N VAL A 81 0.36 -5.46 11.47
CA VAL A 81 1.33 -5.85 12.50
C VAL A 81 1.11 -4.99 13.74
N ARG A 82 1.11 -3.66 13.56
CA ARG A 82 0.78 -2.67 14.59
C ARG A 82 0.54 -1.29 13.99
N LYS A 83 -0.14 -0.41 14.73
CA LYS A 83 -0.16 1.02 14.44
C LYS A 83 1.20 1.65 14.73
N LEU A 84 1.51 2.71 14.00
CA LEU A 84 2.67 3.56 14.30
C LEU A 84 2.40 4.39 15.55
N THR A 85 3.46 4.76 16.26
CA THR A 85 3.39 5.85 17.25
C THR A 85 3.25 7.18 16.51
N GLU A 86 2.88 8.23 17.24
CA GLU A 86 2.78 9.57 16.68
C GLU A 86 4.11 10.07 16.10
N GLU A 87 5.22 9.81 16.80
CA GLU A 87 6.56 10.18 16.34
C GLU A 87 6.98 9.39 15.09
N GLU A 88 6.75 8.07 15.07
CA GLU A 88 7.03 7.25 13.89
C GLU A 88 6.22 7.70 12.68
N SER A 89 4.92 7.98 12.88
CA SER A 89 4.03 8.48 11.84
C SER A 89 4.53 9.80 11.28
N LYS A 90 4.90 10.75 12.14
CA LYS A 90 5.42 12.06 11.73
C LYS A 90 6.70 11.94 10.92
N ILE A 91 7.67 11.15 11.40
CA ILE A 91 8.96 10.98 10.73
C ILE A 91 8.79 10.27 9.38
N GLN A 92 8.02 9.17 9.34
CA GLN A 92 7.79 8.43 8.09
C GLN A 92 7.02 9.26 7.06
N THR A 93 6.04 10.06 7.50
CA THR A 93 5.29 10.96 6.62
C THR A 93 6.20 12.03 6.03
N ALA A 94 7.05 12.66 6.84
CA ALA A 94 8.00 13.67 6.37
C ALA A 94 9.00 13.09 5.36
N LEU A 95 9.57 11.92 5.67
CA LEU A 95 10.51 11.23 4.77
C LEU A 95 9.84 10.79 3.46
N ALA A 96 8.62 10.27 3.54
CA ALA A 96 7.87 9.86 2.36
C ALA A 96 7.50 11.06 1.47
N HIS A 97 7.18 12.20 2.09
CA HIS A 97 6.97 13.44 1.35
C HIS A 97 8.23 13.83 0.58
N GLU A 98 9.39 13.87 1.24
CA GLU A 98 10.67 14.18 0.61
C GLU A 98 11.04 13.21 -0.52
N MET A 99 10.88 11.91 -0.32
CA MET A 99 11.35 10.88 -1.24
C MET A 99 10.38 10.54 -2.37
N PHE A 100 9.06 10.62 -2.13
CA PHE A 100 8.05 10.04 -3.02
C PHE A 100 6.94 10.99 -3.42
N PHE A 101 6.60 11.99 -2.60
CA PHE A 101 5.49 12.91 -2.88
C PHE A 101 5.92 14.32 -3.31
N SER A 102 7.20 14.69 -3.16
CA SER A 102 7.75 16.03 -3.43
C SER A 102 7.94 16.38 -4.92
N GLY A 103 7.66 15.46 -5.85
CA GLY A 103 8.03 15.63 -7.26
C GLY A 103 6.97 15.18 -8.28
N ARG A 104 5.69 15.06 -7.89
CA ARG A 104 4.59 14.83 -8.83
C ARG A 104 3.70 16.08 -8.92
N GLU A 105 4.15 17.06 -9.71
CA GLU A 105 3.26 18.01 -10.41
C GLU A 105 2.78 17.38 -11.73
#